data_AF-A0A925YCW6-F1
#
_entry.id   AF-A0A925YCW6-F1
#
_cell.length_a   1.000
_cell.length_b   1.000
_cell.length_c   1.000
_cell.angle_alpha   90.00
_cell.angle_beta   90.00
_cell.angle_gamma   90.00
#
_symmetry.space_group_name_H-M   'P 1'
#
loop_
_entity.id
_entity.type
_entity.pdbx_description
1 polymer ?
#
loop_
_entity_poly.entity_id
_entity_poly.type
_entity_poly.pdbx_seq_one_letter_code
_entity_poly.pdbx_strand_id
1 'polypeptide(L)'
;MNIQEFSIPVYWVDSTVTPLVNVMAGLGGLGFRTGAPREGDVEGTGFAPIPSNAMASTGSDHHLAIVDRVTRMEWGFFNAAKTGATWTVDLAATQDLSGSGVRPPERNSPWWAGHGPRACGFGLVAGLITVDEIKAGRIEHALVIAYPHIRSRYYTPPASSAQGTFAEALPTRGILCGGRIQLDPSLDVTALGLSASGLVIARALQEYGAIVGDYSGAMSLYADSSPDARTYWGGGVLNNNTPARIPLNRFRVLQIGTTYDNMN
;
A
#
# COMPACT_ATOMS: atom_id res chain seq x y z
N MET A 1 13.46 -3.67 -2.56
CA MET A 1 12.12 -3.32 -3.12
C MET A 1 11.68 -4.46 -4.02
N ASN A 2 10.38 -4.71 -4.19
CA ASN A 2 9.91 -5.75 -5.11
C ASN A 2 8.96 -5.11 -6.13
N ILE A 3 9.52 -4.72 -7.28
CA ILE A 3 8.76 -4.05 -8.36
C ILE A 3 8.15 -5.02 -9.37
N GLN A 4 8.53 -6.31 -9.30
CA GLN A 4 8.15 -7.32 -10.28
C GLN A 4 6.85 -8.02 -9.88
N GLU A 5 6.69 -8.36 -8.60
CA GLU A 5 5.63 -9.24 -8.12
C GLU A 5 4.67 -8.56 -7.15
N PHE A 6 5.19 -7.79 -6.19
CA PHE A 6 4.41 -7.29 -5.04
C PHE A 6 4.22 -5.77 -5.00
N SER A 7 4.79 -5.04 -5.95
CA SER A 7 4.46 -3.62 -6.16
C SER A 7 3.08 -3.48 -6.81
N ILE A 8 2.46 -2.33 -6.62
CA ILE A 8 1.02 -2.15 -6.86
C ILE A 8 0.81 -1.50 -8.23
N PRO A 9 0.06 -2.13 -9.14
CA PRO A 9 -0.28 -1.50 -10.40
C PRO A 9 -1.40 -0.48 -10.15
N VAL A 10 -1.13 0.77 -10.50
CA VAL A 10 -2.10 1.86 -10.38
C VAL A 10 -2.63 2.25 -11.74
N TYR A 11 -3.96 2.30 -11.88
CA TYR A 11 -4.62 2.83 -13.06
C TYR A 11 -5.33 4.13 -12.72
N TRP A 12 -4.88 5.22 -13.34
CA TRP A 12 -5.52 6.52 -13.25
C TRP A 12 -6.66 6.60 -14.25
N VAL A 13 -7.87 6.90 -13.77
CA VAL A 13 -9.09 6.89 -14.59
C VAL A 13 -9.88 8.19 -14.46
N ASP A 14 -10.79 8.38 -15.40
CA ASP A 14 -11.92 9.30 -15.30
C ASP A 14 -13.19 8.43 -15.28
N SER A 15 -13.88 8.38 -14.14
CA SER A 15 -15.06 7.52 -13.97
C SER A 15 -16.27 7.97 -14.81
N THR A 16 -16.25 9.17 -15.41
CA THR A 16 -17.34 9.64 -16.29
C THR A 16 -17.33 8.94 -17.64
N VAL A 17 -16.18 8.37 -18.05
CA VAL A 17 -16.00 7.67 -19.33
C VAL A 17 -15.50 6.24 -19.16
N THR A 18 -14.91 5.90 -18.01
CA THR A 18 -14.45 4.54 -17.72
C THR A 18 -15.63 3.67 -17.29
N PRO A 19 -15.89 2.52 -17.96
CA PRO A 19 -17.00 1.66 -17.59
C PRO A 19 -16.92 1.18 -16.15
N LEU A 20 -18.06 1.20 -15.46
CA LEU A 20 -18.20 0.55 -14.17
C LEU A 20 -18.28 -0.97 -14.37
N VAL A 21 -17.38 -1.69 -13.71
CA VAL A 21 -17.28 -3.14 -13.74
C VAL A 21 -17.74 -3.70 -12.40
N ASN A 22 -18.49 -4.79 -12.45
CA ASN A 22 -18.92 -5.50 -11.26
C ASN A 22 -17.74 -6.26 -10.63
N VAL A 23 -17.51 -6.05 -9.34
CA VAL A 23 -16.48 -6.72 -8.55
C VAL A 23 -17.14 -7.47 -7.41
N MET A 24 -16.85 -8.77 -7.30
CA MET A 24 -17.28 -9.62 -6.19
C MET A 24 -16.13 -9.76 -5.20
N ALA A 25 -16.31 -9.27 -3.98
CA ALA A 25 -15.30 -9.30 -2.93
C ALA A 25 -15.68 -10.30 -1.85
N GLY A 26 -14.78 -11.22 -1.45
CA GLY A 26 -15.00 -12.06 -0.27
C GLY A 26 -15.24 -11.24 1.00
N LEU A 27 -14.52 -10.12 1.13
CA LEU A 27 -14.71 -9.09 2.14
C LEU A 27 -14.84 -7.69 1.50
N GLY A 28 -16.04 -7.11 1.61
CA GLY A 28 -16.25 -5.69 1.31
C GLY A 28 -15.93 -4.81 2.50
N GLY A 29 -14.84 -4.04 2.42
CA GLY A 29 -14.50 -2.97 3.36
C GLY A 29 -15.31 -1.68 3.10
N LEU A 30 -14.78 -0.54 3.56
CA LEU A 30 -15.43 0.75 3.38
C LEU A 30 -15.76 1.05 1.90
N GLY A 31 -17.02 1.33 1.59
CA GLY A 31 -17.50 1.64 0.23
C GLY A 31 -17.74 0.43 -0.69
N PHE A 32 -17.51 -0.81 -0.23
CA PHE A 32 -17.75 -2.04 -1.02
C PHE A 32 -18.87 -2.94 -0.48
N ARG A 33 -19.70 -2.42 0.43
CA ARG A 33 -20.88 -3.11 0.95
C ARG A 33 -22.16 -2.56 0.33
N THR A 34 -22.53 -3.03 -0.87
CA THR A 34 -23.91 -2.89 -1.34
C THR A 34 -24.69 -4.18 -1.04
N GLY A 35 -25.69 -4.12 -0.14
CA GLY A 35 -26.73 -5.16 0.01
C GLY A 35 -26.64 -6.17 1.16
N ALA A 36 -25.72 -6.09 2.13
CA ALA A 36 -25.61 -7.10 3.19
C ALA A 36 -26.55 -6.84 4.40
N PRO A 37 -27.34 -7.84 4.86
CA PRO A 37 -28.30 -7.66 5.96
C PRO A 37 -27.73 -7.81 7.38
N ARG A 38 -26.50 -8.32 7.60
CA ARG A 38 -25.83 -8.43 8.93
C ARG A 38 -24.30 -8.43 8.83
N GLU A 39 -23.63 -8.11 9.94
CA GLU A 39 -22.17 -8.15 10.08
C GLU A 39 -21.65 -9.56 10.41
N GLY A 40 -20.55 -9.97 9.75
CA GLY A 40 -19.82 -11.20 10.09
C GLY A 40 -19.57 -12.12 8.90
N ASP A 41 -20.39 -12.04 7.86
CA ASP A 41 -20.31 -12.86 6.67
C ASP A 41 -20.61 -12.01 5.41
N VAL A 42 -20.38 -12.63 4.25
CA VAL A 42 -20.88 -12.37 2.90
C VAL A 42 -20.13 -11.45 1.93
N GLU A 43 -19.91 -12.06 0.75
CA GLU A 43 -19.59 -11.48 -0.55
C GLU A 43 -20.12 -10.05 -0.72
N GLY A 44 -19.22 -9.07 -0.82
CA GLY A 44 -19.52 -7.70 -1.17
C GLY A 44 -19.47 -7.52 -2.68
N THR A 45 -20.61 -7.25 -3.31
CA THR A 45 -20.63 -6.83 -4.71
C THR A 45 -20.58 -5.31 -4.76
N GLY A 46 -19.72 -4.75 -5.62
CA GLY A 46 -19.62 -3.31 -5.83
C GLY A 46 -19.12 -2.98 -7.23
N PHE A 47 -19.38 -1.74 -7.65
CA PHE A 47 -18.91 -1.24 -8.94
C PHE A 47 -17.60 -0.49 -8.78
N ALA A 48 -16.68 -0.71 -9.72
CA ALA A 48 -15.43 0.02 -9.82
C ALA A 48 -15.16 0.44 -11.27
N PRO A 49 -14.62 1.63 -11.53
CA PRO A 49 -14.27 2.09 -12.87
C PRO A 49 -12.98 1.41 -13.38
N ILE A 50 -13.02 0.11 -13.65
CA ILE A 50 -11.85 -0.68 -14.01
C ILE A 50 -11.62 -0.62 -15.54
N PRO A 51 -10.48 -0.10 -16.03
CA PRO A 51 -10.13 -0.13 -17.45
C PRO A 51 -10.04 -1.56 -17.98
N SER A 52 -10.37 -1.76 -19.26
CA SER A 52 -10.37 -3.09 -19.88
C SER A 52 -8.99 -3.76 -19.88
N ASN A 53 -7.92 -2.97 -19.91
CA ASN A 53 -6.52 -3.39 -19.87
C ASN A 53 -5.96 -3.52 -18.44
N ALA A 54 -6.77 -3.35 -17.39
CA ALA A 54 -6.31 -3.48 -16.03
C ALA A 54 -5.81 -4.90 -15.72
N MET A 55 -4.66 -4.97 -15.06
CA MET A 55 -4.01 -6.20 -14.62
C MET A 55 -3.56 -6.03 -13.18
N ALA A 56 -3.83 -7.03 -12.34
CA ALA A 56 -3.32 -7.13 -10.98
C ALA A 56 -1.82 -7.46 -10.97
N SER A 57 -1.18 -7.27 -9.81
CA SER A 57 0.21 -7.69 -9.60
C SER A 57 0.35 -9.23 -9.73
N THR A 58 1.54 -9.70 -10.08
CA THR A 58 1.76 -11.14 -10.38
C THR A 58 2.15 -11.97 -9.17
N GLY A 59 2.57 -11.33 -8.07
CA GLY A 59 2.81 -11.98 -6.79
C GLY A 59 1.51 -12.45 -6.13
N SER A 60 1.61 -13.22 -5.06
CA SER A 60 0.47 -13.89 -4.41
C SER A 60 -0.65 -12.97 -3.94
N ASP A 61 -0.35 -11.68 -3.70
CA ASP A 61 -1.33 -10.73 -3.19
C ASP A 61 -2.25 -10.19 -4.28
N HIS A 62 -1.86 -10.31 -5.55
CA HIS A 62 -2.58 -9.80 -6.72
C HIS A 62 -3.24 -8.43 -6.47
N HIS A 63 -2.45 -7.47 -5.97
CA HIS A 63 -2.93 -6.13 -5.70
C HIS A 63 -3.30 -5.41 -6.98
N LEU A 64 -4.34 -4.58 -6.92
CA LEU A 64 -4.74 -3.67 -7.97
C LEU A 64 -5.30 -2.39 -7.34
N ALA A 65 -4.87 -1.24 -7.82
CA ALA A 65 -5.41 0.05 -7.41
C ALA A 65 -5.94 0.81 -8.63
N ILE A 66 -7.16 1.33 -8.51
CA ILE A 66 -7.77 2.23 -9.49
C ILE A 66 -7.97 3.57 -8.79
N VAL A 67 -7.48 4.65 -9.40
CA VAL A 67 -7.59 6.00 -8.84
C VAL A 67 -8.34 6.88 -9.82
N ASP A 68 -9.52 7.32 -9.41
CA ASP A 68 -10.31 8.27 -10.19
C ASP A 68 -9.93 9.71 -9.85
N ARG A 69 -9.45 10.44 -10.85
CA ARG A 69 -9.02 11.84 -10.69
C ARG A 69 -10.19 12.81 -10.55
N VAL A 70 -11.38 12.44 -11.03
CA VAL A 70 -12.57 13.29 -10.97
C VAL A 70 -13.14 13.28 -9.56
N THR A 71 -13.41 12.08 -9.02
CA THR A 71 -13.99 11.93 -7.68
C THR A 71 -12.96 11.94 -6.56
N ARG A 72 -11.65 11.85 -6.89
CA ARG A 72 -10.55 11.70 -5.92
C ARG A 72 -10.74 10.48 -5.03
N MET A 73 -11.20 9.39 -5.62
CA MET A 73 -11.42 8.12 -4.95
C MET A 73 -10.43 7.08 -5.44
N GLU A 74 -9.91 6.29 -4.51
CA GLU A 74 -9.20 5.06 -4.80
C GLU A 74 -10.14 3.87 -4.59
N TRP A 75 -10.07 2.89 -5.48
CA TRP A 75 -10.52 1.52 -5.28
C TRP A 75 -9.30 0.64 -5.19
N GLY A 76 -9.09 0.01 -4.04
CA GLY A 76 -8.04 -0.96 -3.87
C GLY A 76 -8.60 -2.37 -3.81
N PHE A 77 -7.80 -3.33 -4.27
CA PHE A 77 -8.14 -4.74 -4.29
C PHE A 77 -6.98 -5.62 -3.81
N PHE A 78 -7.32 -6.68 -3.08
CA PHE A 78 -6.43 -7.78 -2.69
C PHE A 78 -6.95 -9.08 -3.28
N ASN A 79 -6.02 -9.91 -3.75
CA ASN A 79 -6.25 -11.14 -4.49
C ASN A 79 -7.14 -10.94 -5.74
N ALA A 80 -6.87 -9.90 -6.54
CA ALA A 80 -7.71 -9.55 -7.67
C ALA A 80 -7.52 -10.48 -8.88
N ALA A 81 -8.60 -11.12 -9.30
CA ALA A 81 -8.64 -11.98 -10.47
C ALA A 81 -9.78 -11.58 -11.42
N LYS A 82 -9.52 -11.66 -12.72
CA LYS A 82 -10.50 -11.35 -13.77
C LYS A 82 -11.04 -12.64 -14.37
N THR A 83 -12.36 -12.83 -14.31
CA THR A 83 -13.07 -13.97 -14.90
C THR A 83 -14.10 -13.46 -15.91
N GLY A 84 -13.75 -13.51 -17.20
CA GLY A 84 -14.57 -12.92 -18.26
C GLY A 84 -14.69 -11.39 -18.10
N ALA A 85 -15.92 -10.91 -17.91
CA ALA A 85 -16.22 -9.49 -17.68
C ALA A 85 -16.28 -9.10 -16.19
N THR A 86 -16.18 -10.06 -15.27
CA THR A 86 -16.31 -9.85 -13.83
C THR A 86 -14.95 -9.93 -13.14
N TRP A 87 -14.79 -9.20 -12.05
CA TRP A 87 -13.63 -9.35 -11.15
C TRP A 87 -14.04 -10.04 -9.85
N THR A 88 -13.19 -10.91 -9.35
CA THR A 88 -13.27 -11.49 -8.01
C THR A 88 -12.06 -11.02 -7.21
N VAL A 89 -12.28 -10.69 -5.94
CA VAL A 89 -11.22 -10.25 -5.02
C VAL A 89 -11.48 -10.86 -3.64
N ASP A 90 -10.45 -11.05 -2.84
CA ASP A 90 -10.65 -11.45 -1.44
C ASP A 90 -11.04 -10.25 -0.59
N LEU A 91 -10.51 -9.05 -0.89
CA LEU A 91 -10.85 -7.81 -0.19
C LEU A 91 -10.92 -6.63 -1.16
N ALA A 92 -12.01 -5.87 -1.11
CA ALA A 92 -12.15 -4.57 -1.77
C ALA A 92 -12.45 -3.47 -0.75
N ALA A 93 -11.83 -2.30 -0.92
CA ALA A 93 -12.25 -1.10 -0.21
C ALA A 93 -11.97 0.14 -1.05
N THR A 94 -12.79 1.17 -0.83
CA THR A 94 -12.54 2.50 -1.37
C THR A 94 -11.76 3.36 -0.38
N GLN A 95 -11.15 4.45 -0.86
CA GLN A 95 -10.57 5.50 -0.04
C GLN A 95 -10.82 6.87 -0.67
N ASP A 96 -11.28 7.83 0.14
CA ASP A 96 -11.32 9.23 -0.24
C ASP A 96 -9.93 9.85 -0.11
N LEU A 97 -9.37 10.27 -1.24
CA LEU A 97 -8.03 10.87 -1.35
C LEU A 97 -8.03 12.38 -1.10
N SER A 98 -9.21 12.99 -0.93
CA SER A 98 -9.34 14.39 -0.49
C SER A 98 -9.35 14.53 1.03
N GLY A 99 -9.57 13.42 1.75
CA GLY A 99 -9.61 13.37 3.20
C GLY A 99 -8.24 13.16 3.86
N SER A 100 -8.27 12.70 5.11
CA SER A 100 -7.06 12.39 5.89
C SER A 100 -6.27 11.18 5.37
N GLY A 101 -6.84 10.40 4.46
CA GLY A 101 -6.26 9.14 4.00
C GLY A 101 -6.25 8.04 5.07
N VAL A 102 -6.98 8.22 6.18
CA VAL A 102 -7.10 7.27 7.29
C VAL A 102 -8.52 6.72 7.33
N ARG A 103 -8.67 5.39 7.23
CA ARG A 103 -9.98 4.74 7.40
C ARG A 103 -10.42 4.77 8.87
N PRO A 104 -11.73 4.66 9.17
CA PRO A 104 -12.19 4.50 10.54
C PRO A 104 -11.40 3.38 11.22
N PRO A 105 -10.82 3.61 12.42
CA PRO A 105 -10.06 2.56 13.09
C PRO A 105 -10.98 1.39 13.38
N GLU A 106 -10.48 0.17 13.22
CA GLU A 106 -11.20 -1.07 13.57
C GLU A 106 -11.74 -1.01 15.02
N ARG A 107 -11.00 -0.31 15.90
CA ARG A 107 -11.42 -0.11 17.29
C ARG A 107 -12.57 0.89 17.38
N ASN A 108 -13.72 0.42 17.86
CA ASN A 108 -14.99 1.16 17.99
C ASN A 108 -15.71 1.44 16.65
N SER A 109 -15.24 0.84 15.57
CA SER A 109 -15.97 0.76 14.31
C SER A 109 -16.34 -0.70 14.06
N PRO A 110 -17.26 -1.00 13.15
CA PRO A 110 -17.33 -2.36 12.62
C PRO A 110 -15.96 -2.82 12.13
N TRP A 111 -15.57 -4.05 12.46
CA TRP A 111 -14.19 -4.52 12.22
C TRP A 111 -13.75 -4.28 10.76
N TRP A 112 -14.63 -4.60 9.81
CA TRP A 112 -14.43 -4.44 8.37
C TRP A 112 -14.20 -2.99 7.90
N ALA A 113 -14.64 -1.97 8.66
CA ALA A 113 -14.52 -0.57 8.26
C ALA A 113 -13.07 -0.07 8.32
N GLY A 114 -12.27 -0.66 9.22
CA GLY A 114 -10.82 -0.39 9.32
C GLY A 114 -9.99 -1.23 8.36
N HIS A 115 -10.54 -2.29 7.77
CA HIS A 115 -9.82 -3.10 6.80
C HIS A 115 -9.78 -2.44 5.42
N GLY A 116 -8.61 -2.55 4.81
CA GLY A 116 -8.37 -2.21 3.42
C GLY A 116 -7.55 -3.32 2.77
N PRO A 117 -7.38 -3.28 1.44
CA PRO A 117 -6.58 -4.25 0.70
C PRO A 117 -5.13 -4.36 1.17
N ARG A 118 -4.56 -3.29 1.73
CA ARG A 118 -3.26 -3.32 2.40
C ARG A 118 -3.43 -3.87 3.82
N ALA A 119 -2.51 -4.70 4.31
CA ALA A 119 -2.66 -5.33 5.63
C ALA A 119 -2.86 -4.34 6.80
N CYS A 120 -2.18 -3.18 6.77
CA CYS A 120 -2.35 -2.11 7.75
C CYS A 120 -3.54 -1.16 7.47
N GLY A 121 -4.34 -1.45 6.45
CA GLY A 121 -5.67 -0.89 6.28
C GLY A 121 -5.76 0.45 5.56
N PHE A 122 -4.68 1.17 5.28
CA PHE A 122 -4.70 2.42 4.50
C PHE A 122 -4.57 2.18 2.98
N GLY A 123 -4.70 3.24 2.16
CA GLY A 123 -4.74 3.15 0.70
C GLY A 123 -3.53 2.41 0.08
N LEU A 124 -3.75 1.72 -1.04
CA LEU A 124 -2.68 1.07 -1.80
C LEU A 124 -1.82 2.11 -2.54
N VAL A 125 -2.44 3.21 -3.03
CA VAL A 125 -1.71 4.31 -3.69
C VAL A 125 -0.76 5.06 -2.74
N ALA A 126 -1.01 5.01 -1.43
CA ALA A 126 -0.20 5.71 -0.45
C ALA A 126 1.26 5.23 -0.47
N GLY A 127 2.19 6.17 -0.59
CA GLY A 127 3.63 5.94 -0.47
C GLY A 127 4.28 5.18 -1.62
N LEU A 128 3.59 5.05 -2.77
CA LEU A 128 4.15 4.46 -3.98
C LEU A 128 5.17 5.40 -4.63
N ILE A 129 6.30 4.83 -5.05
CA ILE A 129 7.26 5.51 -5.92
C ILE A 129 6.71 5.53 -7.36
N THR A 130 6.60 6.71 -7.96
CA THR A 130 6.06 6.87 -9.33
C THR A 130 7.14 7.17 -10.37
N VAL A 131 6.82 6.91 -11.65
CA VAL A 131 7.69 7.22 -12.79
C VAL A 131 8.04 8.71 -12.85
N ASP A 132 7.04 9.57 -12.65
CA ASP A 132 7.21 11.01 -12.79
C ASP A 132 8.12 11.58 -11.70
N GLU A 133 8.07 11.05 -10.48
CA GLU A 133 8.96 11.46 -9.39
C GLU A 133 10.42 11.07 -9.65
N ILE A 134 10.65 9.85 -10.15
CA ILE A 134 12.01 9.42 -10.52
C ILE A 134 12.54 10.27 -11.69
N LYS A 135 11.71 10.60 -12.67
CA LYS A 135 12.09 11.54 -13.76
C LYS A 135 12.36 12.95 -13.25
N ALA A 136 11.57 13.43 -12.29
CA ALA A 136 11.74 14.75 -11.67
C ALA A 136 12.93 14.83 -10.70
N GLY A 137 13.50 13.67 -10.32
CA GLY A 137 14.63 13.59 -9.40
C GLY A 137 14.27 13.86 -7.92
N ARG A 138 12.99 13.81 -7.57
CA ARG A 138 12.49 14.04 -6.20
C ARG A 138 11.17 13.33 -5.95
N ILE A 139 11.01 12.81 -4.74
CA ILE A 139 9.77 12.25 -4.19
C ILE A 139 9.43 13.09 -2.98
N GLU A 140 8.24 13.69 -2.96
CA GLU A 140 7.85 14.73 -1.98
C GLU A 140 6.84 14.21 -0.94
N HIS A 141 6.90 12.90 -0.64
CA HIS A 141 6.02 12.25 0.32
C HIS A 141 6.73 11.12 1.08
N ALA A 142 6.13 10.69 2.19
CA ALA A 142 6.59 9.50 2.92
C ALA A 142 6.33 8.25 2.07
N LEU A 143 7.32 7.36 2.02
CA LEU A 143 7.18 6.08 1.33
C LEU A 143 6.41 5.08 2.20
N VAL A 144 6.08 3.92 1.66
CA VAL A 144 5.56 2.80 2.44
C VAL A 144 6.53 1.63 2.36
N ILE A 145 6.71 0.96 3.50
CA ILE A 145 7.49 -0.27 3.59
C ILE A 145 6.65 -1.46 4.05
N ALA A 146 7.03 -2.63 3.57
CA ALA A 146 6.72 -3.91 4.18
C ALA A 146 8.00 -4.54 4.71
N TYR A 147 7.94 -5.24 5.83
CA TYR A 147 9.13 -5.81 6.43
C TYR A 147 8.84 -7.02 7.33
N PRO A 148 9.86 -7.87 7.59
CA PRO A 148 9.70 -9.00 8.49
C PRO A 148 9.63 -8.51 9.94
N HIS A 149 8.81 -9.15 10.77
CA HIS A 149 8.68 -8.79 12.20
C HIS A 149 7.96 -7.47 12.44
N ILE A 150 6.93 -7.20 11.64
CA ILE A 150 5.88 -6.24 11.99
C ILE A 150 5.30 -6.59 13.37
N ARG A 151 5.08 -5.58 14.21
CA ARG A 151 4.43 -5.77 15.50
C ARG A 151 2.94 -6.02 15.26
N SER A 152 2.48 -7.21 15.60
CA SER A 152 1.07 -7.58 15.45
C SER A 152 0.19 -6.86 16.48
N ARG A 153 -1.14 -6.94 16.28
CA ARG A 153 -2.21 -6.48 17.20
C ARG A 153 -2.33 -4.97 17.41
N TYR A 154 -1.23 -4.24 17.35
CA TYR A 154 -1.19 -2.81 17.59
C TYR A 154 -1.04 -2.03 16.29
N TYR A 155 -1.65 -0.85 16.22
CA TYR A 155 -1.53 0.07 15.09
C TYR A 155 -1.65 1.52 15.53
N THR A 156 -1.18 2.43 14.68
CA THR A 156 -1.28 3.88 14.86
C THR A 156 -1.61 4.51 13.50
N PRO A 157 -2.33 5.65 13.44
CA PRO A 157 -2.59 6.33 12.16
C PRO A 157 -1.27 6.60 11.38
N PRO A 158 -1.28 6.45 10.04
CA PRO A 158 -2.47 6.32 9.20
C PRO A 158 -3.04 4.91 9.08
N ALA A 159 -2.45 3.91 9.76
CA ALA A 159 -3.05 2.58 9.79
C ALA A 159 -4.39 2.58 10.53
N SER A 160 -5.30 1.75 10.04
CA SER A 160 -6.65 1.55 10.58
C SER A 160 -6.89 0.12 11.07
N SER A 161 -5.97 -0.79 10.74
CA SER A 161 -5.91 -2.18 11.18
C SER A 161 -4.47 -2.56 11.55
N ALA A 162 -4.30 -3.72 12.18
CA ALA A 162 -3.01 -4.31 12.49
C ALA A 162 -2.81 -5.68 11.82
N GLN A 163 -1.55 -6.08 11.67
CA GLN A 163 -1.20 -7.44 11.29
C GLN A 163 -1.71 -8.44 12.35
N GLY A 164 -2.29 -9.56 11.89
CA GLY A 164 -2.64 -10.67 12.77
C GLY A 164 -1.41 -11.32 13.43
N THR A 165 -1.59 -11.96 14.58
CA THR A 165 -0.48 -12.58 15.31
C THR A 165 -0.12 -13.95 14.73
N PHE A 166 1.16 -14.17 14.44
CA PHE A 166 1.73 -15.46 14.03
C PHE A 166 3.23 -15.51 14.34
N ALA A 167 3.95 -16.58 13.97
CA ALA A 167 5.33 -16.81 14.40
C ALA A 167 6.29 -15.64 14.05
N GLU A 168 6.14 -15.04 12.87
CA GLU A 168 6.98 -13.96 12.39
C GLU A 168 6.48 -12.56 12.78
N ALA A 169 5.21 -12.40 13.20
CA ALA A 169 4.62 -11.15 13.66
C ALA A 169 4.03 -11.29 15.07
N LEU A 170 4.76 -10.76 16.06
CA LEU A 170 4.41 -10.89 17.49
C LEU A 170 4.04 -9.54 18.09
N PRO A 171 3.20 -9.51 19.15
CA PRO A 171 2.76 -8.25 19.76
C PRO A 171 3.85 -7.56 20.60
N THR A 172 4.98 -8.23 20.85
CA THR A 172 6.04 -7.81 21.78
C THR A 172 7.31 -7.27 21.10
N ARG A 173 7.40 -7.32 19.77
CA ARG A 173 8.58 -6.87 19.02
C ARG A 173 8.20 -6.18 17.72
N GLY A 174 9.14 -5.41 17.18
CA GLY A 174 8.96 -4.71 15.92
C GLY A 174 8.24 -3.38 16.04
N ILE A 175 8.04 -2.76 14.89
CA ILE A 175 7.31 -1.53 14.64
C ILE A 175 5.89 -1.93 14.23
N LEU A 176 4.89 -1.29 14.84
CA LEU A 176 3.49 -1.53 14.52
C LEU A 176 3.09 -0.95 13.16
N CYS A 177 1.98 -1.45 12.62
CA CYS A 177 1.27 -0.83 11.49
C CYS A 177 1.11 0.68 11.70
N GLY A 178 1.47 1.46 10.67
CA GLY A 178 1.44 2.93 10.69
C GLY A 178 2.62 3.59 11.40
N GLY A 179 3.48 2.84 12.08
CA GLY A 179 4.73 3.36 12.62
C GLY A 179 5.63 3.90 11.49
N ARG A 180 6.32 5.01 11.75
CA ARG A 180 7.13 5.70 10.75
C ARG A 180 8.62 5.56 11.09
N ILE A 181 9.41 5.14 10.11
CA ILE A 181 10.88 5.14 10.17
C ILE A 181 11.43 6.28 9.33
N GLN A 182 12.63 6.74 9.67
CA GLN A 182 13.33 7.76 8.89
C GLN A 182 14.80 7.39 8.78
N LEU A 183 15.36 7.52 7.58
CA LEU A 183 16.80 7.43 7.37
C LEU A 183 17.46 8.62 8.05
N ASP A 184 18.58 8.41 8.72
CA ASP A 184 19.38 9.47 9.36
C ASP A 184 19.58 10.67 8.40
N PRO A 185 19.00 11.85 8.72
CA PRO A 185 19.11 13.03 7.86
C PRO A 185 20.53 13.55 7.70
N SER A 186 21.45 13.16 8.58
CA SER A 186 22.87 13.54 8.52
C SER A 186 23.75 12.57 7.72
N LEU A 187 23.22 11.40 7.33
CA LEU A 187 23.95 10.44 6.52
C LEU A 187 24.23 11.02 5.13
N ASP A 188 25.49 11.03 4.71
CA ASP A 188 25.83 11.33 3.32
C ASP A 188 25.45 10.16 2.42
N VAL A 189 24.27 10.27 1.80
CA VAL A 189 23.74 9.25 0.89
C VAL A 189 24.49 9.21 -0.45
N THR A 190 25.23 10.26 -0.81
CA THR A 190 25.98 10.32 -2.07
C THR A 190 27.22 9.42 -2.03
N ALA A 191 27.78 9.19 -0.84
CA ALA A 191 28.91 8.29 -0.63
C ALA A 191 28.53 6.79 -0.65
N LEU A 192 27.23 6.45 -0.70
CA LEU A 192 26.78 5.06 -0.63
C LEU A 192 26.92 4.29 -1.95
N GLY A 193 27.25 4.96 -3.07
CA GLY A 193 27.34 4.33 -4.39
C GLY A 193 25.98 3.86 -4.92
N LEU A 194 24.92 4.60 -4.62
CA LEU A 194 23.56 4.39 -5.12
C LEU A 194 23.45 4.80 -6.60
N SER A 195 22.50 4.20 -7.33
CA SER A 195 22.09 4.71 -8.63
C SER A 195 21.39 6.08 -8.48
N ALA A 196 21.16 6.79 -9.59
CA ALA A 196 20.41 8.05 -9.57
C ALA A 196 19.03 7.88 -8.88
N SER A 197 18.26 6.87 -9.26
CA SER A 197 16.98 6.55 -8.62
C SER A 197 17.14 6.16 -7.15
N GLY A 198 18.21 5.43 -6.80
CA GLY A 198 18.52 5.09 -5.41
C GLY A 198 18.81 6.33 -4.55
N LEU A 199 19.47 7.35 -5.10
CA LEU A 199 19.69 8.63 -4.42
C LEU A 199 18.39 9.39 -4.21
N VAL A 200 17.48 9.40 -5.19
CA VAL A 200 16.15 10.02 -5.05
C VAL A 200 15.37 9.35 -3.91
N ILE A 201 15.36 8.02 -3.88
CA ILE A 201 14.70 7.24 -2.81
C ILE A 201 15.36 7.51 -1.45
N ALA A 202 16.70 7.51 -1.37
CA ALA A 202 17.41 7.75 -0.12
C ALA A 202 17.11 9.15 0.45
N ARG A 203 17.06 10.19 -0.40
CA ARG A 203 16.68 11.54 0.01
C ARG A 203 15.24 11.60 0.53
N ALA A 204 14.30 10.94 -0.15
CA ALA A 204 12.93 10.84 0.31
C ALA A 204 12.82 10.14 1.68
N LEU A 205 13.62 9.10 1.90
CA LEU A 205 13.69 8.41 3.20
C LEU A 205 14.34 9.27 4.31
N GLN A 206 15.23 10.22 3.96
CA GLN A 206 15.77 11.19 4.92
C GLN A 206 14.74 12.26 5.29
N GLU A 207 14.07 12.83 4.29
CA GLU A 207 13.15 13.95 4.50
C GLU A 207 11.80 13.48 5.05
N TYR A 208 11.19 12.50 4.39
CA TYR A 208 9.84 12.03 4.70
C TYR A 208 9.82 10.65 5.36
N GLY A 209 10.87 9.85 5.24
CA GLY A 209 10.87 8.50 5.81
C GLY A 209 9.87 7.55 5.16
N ALA A 210 9.54 6.47 5.86
CA ALA A 210 8.61 5.45 5.38
C ALA A 210 7.66 4.97 6.49
N ILE A 211 6.44 4.63 6.10
CA ILE A 211 5.37 4.14 6.97
C ILE A 211 5.27 2.62 6.83
N VAL A 212 5.18 1.92 7.96
CA VAL A 212 4.93 0.48 8.00
C VAL A 212 3.51 0.20 7.52
N GLY A 213 3.41 -0.45 6.36
CA GLY A 213 2.14 -0.72 5.69
C GLY A 213 1.79 -2.20 5.54
N ASP A 214 2.78 -3.10 5.63
CA ASP A 214 2.54 -4.52 5.41
C ASP A 214 3.58 -5.43 6.06
N TYR A 215 3.24 -6.71 6.15
CA TYR A 215 4.18 -7.78 6.45
C TYR A 215 4.85 -8.26 5.15
N SER A 216 6.12 -8.62 5.22
CA SER A 216 6.80 -9.33 4.15
C SER A 216 7.97 -10.15 4.66
N GLY A 217 8.43 -11.14 3.90
CA GLY A 217 9.64 -11.91 4.24
C GLY A 217 10.94 -11.09 4.19
N ALA A 218 10.92 -9.90 3.60
CA ALA A 218 12.08 -9.02 3.49
C ALA A 218 11.68 -7.54 3.36
N MET A 219 12.52 -6.64 3.87
CA MET A 219 12.32 -5.19 3.77
C MET A 219 12.10 -4.76 2.32
N SER A 220 10.95 -4.16 2.05
CA SER A 220 10.49 -3.83 0.70
C SER A 220 9.83 -2.46 0.67
N LEU A 221 10.19 -1.67 -0.33
CA LEU A 221 9.46 -0.47 -0.74
C LEU A 221 8.54 -0.81 -1.91
N TYR A 222 7.49 -0.02 -2.08
CA TYR A 222 6.51 -0.16 -3.16
C TYR A 222 6.71 0.92 -4.24
N ALA A 223 6.54 0.53 -5.49
CA ALA A 223 6.47 1.45 -6.63
C ALA A 223 5.17 1.20 -7.42
N ASP A 224 4.82 2.12 -8.32
CA ASP A 224 3.82 1.80 -9.34
C ASP A 224 4.32 0.64 -10.22
N SER A 225 3.51 -0.40 -10.37
CA SER A 225 3.77 -1.56 -11.24
C SER A 225 2.79 -1.67 -12.42
N SER A 226 2.14 -0.58 -12.79
CA SER A 226 1.39 -0.46 -14.05
C SER A 226 2.26 -0.89 -15.25
N PRO A 227 1.68 -1.40 -16.35
CA PRO A 227 2.46 -1.88 -17.50
C PRO A 227 3.49 -0.88 -18.03
N ASP A 228 3.13 0.40 -18.09
CA ASP A 228 4.01 1.47 -18.52
C ASP A 228 5.13 1.73 -17.51
N ALA A 229 4.80 1.74 -16.22
CA ALA A 229 5.78 1.89 -15.16
C ALA A 229 6.79 0.73 -15.16
N ARG A 230 6.32 -0.53 -15.26
CA ARG A 230 7.20 -1.71 -15.38
C ARG A 230 8.13 -1.63 -16.57
N THR A 231 7.64 -1.15 -17.71
CA THR A 231 8.47 -0.94 -18.91
C THR A 231 9.58 0.08 -18.63
N TYR A 232 9.25 1.20 -17.99
CA TYR A 232 10.23 2.22 -17.61
C TYR A 232 11.26 1.69 -16.60
N TRP A 233 10.81 0.98 -15.56
CA TRP A 233 11.70 0.37 -14.57
C TRP A 233 12.64 -0.66 -15.18
N GLY A 234 12.12 -1.50 -16.09
CA GLY A 234 12.86 -2.52 -16.84
C GLY A 234 13.98 -1.96 -17.71
N GLY A 235 13.96 -0.66 -18.01
CA GLY A 235 15.08 0.07 -18.64
C GLY A 235 16.31 0.26 -17.74
N GLY A 236 16.37 -0.39 -16.57
CA GLY A 236 17.48 -0.29 -15.61
C GLY A 236 17.32 0.83 -14.59
N VAL A 237 16.15 1.46 -14.52
CA VAL A 237 15.89 2.62 -13.65
C VAL A 237 15.64 2.19 -12.20
N LEU A 238 14.87 1.12 -11.99
CA LEU A 238 14.61 0.52 -10.69
C LEU A 238 14.76 -1.00 -10.78
N ASN A 239 15.24 -1.60 -9.71
CA ASN A 239 15.30 -3.05 -9.51
C ASN A 239 15.36 -3.37 -8.02
N ASN A 240 15.34 -4.66 -7.67
CA ASN A 240 15.27 -5.10 -6.28
C ASN A 240 16.44 -4.59 -5.41
N ASN A 241 17.60 -4.34 -6.02
CA ASN A 241 18.83 -3.88 -5.37
C ASN A 241 18.98 -2.35 -5.31
N THR A 242 18.05 -1.59 -5.88
CA THR A 242 18.14 -0.11 -5.90
C THR A 242 18.35 0.50 -4.51
N PRO A 243 17.62 0.08 -3.46
CA PRO A 243 17.87 0.58 -2.10
C PRO A 243 18.90 -0.23 -1.31
N ALA A 244 19.54 -1.26 -1.88
CA ALA A 244 20.31 -2.26 -1.11
C ALA A 244 21.55 -1.70 -0.41
N ARG A 245 22.06 -0.53 -0.86
CA ARG A 245 23.21 0.14 -0.22
C ARG A 245 22.81 1.12 0.88
N ILE A 246 21.52 1.29 1.13
CA ILE A 246 21.03 2.11 2.24
C ILE A 246 21.17 1.30 3.54
N PRO A 247 21.96 1.76 4.53
CA PRO A 247 22.24 0.99 5.72
C PRO A 247 21.03 0.97 6.68
N LEU A 248 20.48 -0.22 6.92
CA LEU A 248 19.29 -0.40 7.78
C LEU A 248 19.53 0.06 9.24
N ASN A 249 20.77 -0.03 9.74
CA ASN A 249 21.13 0.44 11.08
C ASN A 249 21.22 1.98 11.21
N ARG A 250 21.01 2.72 10.12
CA ARG A 250 20.92 4.19 10.12
C ARG A 250 19.48 4.70 10.09
N PHE A 251 18.50 3.81 10.23
CA PHE A 251 17.12 4.22 10.43
C PHE A 251 16.81 4.41 11.91
N ARG A 252 15.94 5.39 12.19
CA ARG A 252 15.29 5.58 13.48
C ARG A 252 13.79 5.37 13.35
N VAL A 253 13.16 4.87 14.40
CA VAL A 253 11.70 4.92 14.53
C VAL A 253 11.34 6.30 15.06
N LEU A 254 10.46 7.00 14.35
CA LEU A 254 9.92 8.27 14.83
C LEU A 254 8.94 8.03 15.96
N GLN A 255 8.69 9.07 16.76
CA GLN A 255 7.78 8.99 17.91
C GLN A 255 6.42 8.44 17.47
N ILE A 256 6.01 7.35 18.11
CA ILE A 256 4.72 6.70 17.89
C ILE A 256 3.68 7.45 18.72
N GLY A 257 2.60 7.88 18.06
CA GLY A 257 1.48 8.57 18.70
C GLY A 257 0.52 7.59 19.39
N THR A 258 -0.75 7.95 19.39
CA THR A 258 -1.82 7.10 19.92
C THR A 258 -1.76 5.72 19.28
N THR A 259 -1.67 4.71 20.12
CA THR A 259 -1.67 3.31 19.72
C THR A 259 -3.03 2.70 20.03
N TYR A 260 -3.57 1.98 19.05
CA TYR A 260 -4.79 1.21 19.16
C TYR A 260 -4.47 -0.28 19.20
N ASP A 261 -5.32 -1.04 19.88
CA ASP A 261 -5.26 -2.49 19.99
C ASP A 261 -6.49 -3.07 19.29
N ASN A 262 -6.28 -3.91 18.27
CA ASN A 262 -7.39 -4.57 17.57
C ASN A 262 -7.83 -5.89 18.22
N MET A 263 -7.24 -6.26 19.37
CA MET A 263 -7.63 -7.39 20.21
C MET A 263 -7.57 -8.75 19.51
N ASN A 264 -6.81 -8.84 18.42
CA ASN A 264 -6.53 -10.07 17.68
C ASN A 264 -5.49 -10.96 18.40
#